data_AF-A0AAW0K2B5-F1
#
_entry.id   AF-A0AAW0K2B5-F1
#
_cell.length_a   1.000
_cell.length_b   1.000
_cell.length_c   1.000
_cell.angle_alpha   90.00
_cell.angle_beta   90.00
_cell.angle_gamma   90.00
#
_symmetry.space_group_name_H-M   'P 1'
#
loop_
_entity.id
_entity.type
_entity.pdbx_description
1 polymer ?
#
loop_
_entity_poly.entity_id
_entity_poly.type
_entity_poly.pdbx_seq_one_letter_code
_entity_poly.pdbx_strand_id
1 'polypeptide(L)'
;MAGEMTILGSAVLTLLLAGYLAQQYLPLPTPKVIGIDLGTTYCSVGVFFPGTGKVKVIPDENGHVSIPSMVSFTDGDIYVGYDSLELADANPQNTIYDAKRFIGKIFTPEELEAEIGRYPFKVLHRNGMAEFSVTSNETIIVSPEYVGSQLLLKLKKMAEEYLGMPVANAVISVPAEFDLKQRNSTIQAANLAGLKILRVINEPTAAAMAYGLHKVDVFYVLVIDLGGGTLDVSLLNKQGGMFLTRAMSGNNKLGGQDFNQRLLQYLYKQIYQTYGFLPSRKEEIHRLRQAVEMVKLNLTVHQSAQVSVLLSVEEEDSQTPQDGDSPLPKEPLSPGHSHHVNRVLRPGLSEGKSGKSQVLFETEISRQLFDTLNEDLFQKILVPIQQVLKEGLLDKTEIDEVVLVGGSTRIPRIRQVIQEFFGKDPNTSVDPDLAVVTGVAIQAGIDGGSWPLQVSALEIPNKHLQKTNFN
;
A
#
# COMPACT_ATOMS: atom_id res chain seq x y z
N MET A 1 32.60 -21.31 59.89
CA MET A 1 31.50 -20.43 59.40
C MET A 1 31.97 -19.36 58.42
N ALA A 2 32.99 -18.53 58.70
CA ALA A 2 33.42 -17.47 57.76
C ALA A 2 34.09 -17.99 56.45
N GLY A 3 34.79 -19.13 56.49
CA GLY A 3 35.48 -19.70 55.30
C GLY A 3 34.59 -20.53 54.35
N GLU A 4 33.49 -21.09 54.83
CA GLU A 4 32.55 -21.86 54.00
C GLU A 4 31.63 -20.93 53.19
N MET A 5 31.26 -19.77 53.75
CA MET A 5 30.49 -18.74 53.05
C MET A 5 31.25 -18.12 51.88
N THR A 6 32.57 -17.95 51.98
CA THR A 6 33.42 -17.40 50.90
C THR A 6 33.60 -18.37 49.73
N ILE A 7 33.75 -19.67 50.02
CA ILE A 7 33.85 -20.70 48.97
C ILE A 7 32.54 -20.81 48.21
N LEU A 8 31.40 -20.86 48.93
CA LEU A 8 30.08 -20.90 48.31
C LEU A 8 29.81 -19.63 47.47
N GLY A 9 30.16 -18.45 48.00
CA GLY A 9 30.05 -17.18 47.28
C GLY A 9 30.90 -17.14 46.01
N SER A 10 32.16 -17.62 46.06
CA SER A 10 33.03 -17.70 44.89
C SER A 10 32.55 -18.71 43.85
N ALA A 11 31.98 -19.83 44.29
CA ALA A 11 31.44 -20.86 43.40
C ALA A 11 30.19 -20.33 42.67
N VAL A 12 29.27 -19.69 43.40
CA VAL A 12 28.10 -19.04 42.80
C VAL A 12 28.52 -17.93 41.83
N LEU A 13 29.47 -17.08 42.21
CA LEU A 13 29.97 -16.02 41.31
C LEU A 13 30.63 -16.61 40.06
N THR A 14 31.44 -17.67 40.19
CA THR A 14 32.08 -18.34 39.06
C THR A 14 31.04 -18.97 38.13
N LEU A 15 29.98 -19.58 38.69
CA LEU A 15 28.91 -20.21 37.93
C LEU A 15 28.03 -19.17 37.22
N LEU A 16 27.78 -18.02 37.86
CA LEU A 16 27.12 -16.86 37.25
C LEU A 16 27.97 -16.24 36.14
N LEU A 17 29.28 -16.09 36.36
CA LEU A 17 30.20 -15.55 35.36
C LEU A 17 30.36 -16.51 34.18
N ALA A 18 30.48 -17.80 34.42
CA ALA A 18 30.52 -18.84 33.40
C ALA A 18 29.20 -18.90 32.63
N GLY A 19 28.05 -18.77 33.31
CA GLY A 19 26.73 -18.67 32.67
C GLY A 19 26.61 -17.41 31.80
N TYR A 20 27.04 -16.26 32.30
CA TYR A 20 27.06 -14.99 31.57
C TYR A 20 27.95 -15.06 30.33
N LEU A 21 29.16 -15.61 30.46
CA LEU A 21 30.09 -15.80 29.34
C LEU A 21 29.55 -16.84 28.34
N ALA A 22 29.01 -17.96 28.80
CA ALA A 22 28.40 -18.97 27.93
C ALA A 22 27.19 -18.43 27.15
N GLN A 23 26.41 -17.54 27.77
CA GLN A 23 25.27 -16.88 27.12
C GLN A 23 25.69 -16.04 25.90
N GLN A 24 26.92 -15.51 25.88
CA GLN A 24 27.46 -14.76 24.72
C GLN A 24 27.79 -15.67 23.53
N TYR A 25 27.91 -16.98 23.74
CA TYR A 25 28.23 -17.97 22.71
C TYR A 25 27.05 -18.88 22.33
N LEU A 26 25.91 -18.76 23.02
CA LEU A 26 24.70 -19.49 22.66
C LEU A 26 24.04 -18.86 21.42
N PRO A 27 23.49 -19.66 20.49
CA PRO A 27 22.73 -19.12 19.38
C PRO A 27 21.51 -18.35 19.91
N LEU A 28 21.19 -17.23 19.27
CA LEU A 28 20.01 -16.46 19.61
C LEU A 28 18.76 -17.34 19.48
N PRO A 29 17.80 -17.24 20.42
CA PRO A 29 16.58 -18.03 20.34
C PRO A 29 15.81 -17.66 19.06
N THR A 30 15.31 -18.69 18.37
CA THR A 30 14.54 -18.49 17.15
C THR A 30 13.18 -17.86 17.45
N PRO A 31 12.73 -16.86 16.66
CA PRO A 31 11.39 -16.31 16.79
C PRO A 31 10.32 -17.40 16.61
N LYS A 32 9.38 -17.51 17.55
CA LYS A 32 8.28 -18.48 17.51
C LYS A 32 6.92 -17.88 17.13
N VAL A 33 6.86 -16.56 17.06
CA VAL A 33 5.67 -15.78 16.72
C VAL A 33 6.06 -14.83 15.60
N ILE A 34 5.29 -14.85 14.52
CA ILE A 34 5.47 -13.92 13.40
C ILE A 34 4.48 -12.76 13.49
N GLY A 35 4.87 -11.59 13.00
CA GLY A 35 3.98 -10.47 12.79
C GLY A 35 3.53 -10.43 11.33
N ILE A 36 2.23 -10.33 11.10
CA ILE A 36 1.65 -10.32 9.76
C ILE A 36 0.92 -9.01 9.54
N ASP A 37 1.29 -8.32 8.46
CA ASP A 37 0.48 -7.27 7.89
C ASP A 37 -0.34 -7.82 6.73
N LEU A 38 -1.63 -8.06 6.96
CA LEU A 38 -2.55 -8.54 5.93
C LEU A 38 -3.15 -7.34 5.22
N GLY A 39 -2.43 -6.61 4.39
CA GLY A 39 -2.96 -5.39 3.76
C GLY A 39 -3.98 -5.66 2.65
N THR A 40 -4.75 -4.63 2.27
CA THR A 40 -5.73 -4.73 1.17
C THR A 40 -5.07 -4.94 -0.18
N THR A 41 -3.93 -4.29 -0.43
CA THR A 41 -3.21 -4.34 -1.72
C THR A 41 -1.94 -5.19 -1.65
N TYR A 42 -1.19 -5.10 -0.55
CA TYR A 42 0.00 -5.89 -0.31
C TYR A 42 -0.04 -6.49 1.08
N CYS A 43 0.51 -7.70 1.23
CA CYS A 43 0.73 -8.34 2.52
C CYS A 43 2.23 -8.47 2.79
N SER A 44 2.61 -8.43 4.06
CA SER A 44 3.99 -8.60 4.50
C SER A 44 4.06 -9.45 5.76
N VAL A 45 5.19 -10.11 5.98
CA VAL A 45 5.45 -10.87 7.21
C VAL A 45 6.82 -10.50 7.78
N GLY A 46 6.87 -10.36 9.10
CA GLY A 46 8.07 -9.98 9.82
C GLY A 46 8.27 -10.80 11.08
N VAL A 47 9.53 -10.89 11.49
CA VAL A 47 9.95 -11.54 12.73
C VAL A 47 10.78 -10.60 13.56
N PHE A 48 10.66 -10.75 14.87
CA PHE A 48 11.46 -10.02 15.83
C PHE A 48 12.50 -10.93 16.44
N PHE A 49 13.78 -10.57 16.31
CA PHE A 49 14.88 -11.37 16.82
C PHE A 49 15.17 -11.03 18.29
N PRO A 50 14.86 -11.97 19.22
CA PRO A 50 15.12 -11.77 20.64
C PRO A 50 16.62 -11.56 20.89
N GLY A 51 16.96 -10.73 21.86
CA GLY A 51 18.37 -10.45 22.22
C GLY A 51 19.07 -9.40 21.35
N THR A 52 18.66 -9.22 20.08
CA THR A 52 19.18 -8.11 19.24
C THR A 52 18.23 -6.93 19.17
N GLY A 53 16.93 -7.15 19.37
CA GLY A 53 15.90 -6.13 19.21
C GLY A 53 15.64 -5.70 17.79
N LYS A 54 16.16 -6.45 16.81
CA LYS A 54 15.99 -6.16 15.39
C LYS A 54 14.75 -6.84 14.86
N VAL A 55 14.01 -6.11 14.04
CA VAL A 55 12.96 -6.66 13.19
C VAL A 55 13.55 -7.03 11.84
N LYS A 56 13.11 -8.15 11.29
CA LYS A 56 13.36 -8.54 9.91
C LYS A 56 12.03 -8.77 9.21
N VAL A 57 11.76 -7.98 8.19
CA VAL A 57 10.72 -8.31 7.20
C VAL A 57 11.28 -9.39 6.29
N ILE A 58 10.50 -10.45 6.09
CA ILE A 58 10.94 -11.66 5.40
C ILE A 58 10.61 -11.52 3.92
N PRO A 59 11.61 -11.59 3.03
CA PRO A 59 11.37 -11.58 1.60
C PRO A 59 10.82 -12.91 1.09
N ASP A 60 10.17 -12.88 -0.06
CA ASP A 60 9.85 -14.06 -0.86
C ASP A 60 11.11 -14.63 -1.54
N GLU A 61 10.95 -15.72 -2.27
CA GLU A 61 12.00 -16.38 -3.04
C GLU A 61 12.71 -15.48 -4.07
N ASN A 62 12.05 -14.40 -4.50
CA ASN A 62 12.55 -13.42 -5.47
C ASN A 62 13.10 -12.15 -4.82
N GLY A 63 13.10 -12.06 -3.48
CA GLY A 63 13.61 -10.92 -2.73
C GLY A 63 12.57 -9.84 -2.41
N HIS A 64 11.29 -10.01 -2.79
CA HIS A 64 10.24 -9.05 -2.48
C HIS A 64 9.81 -9.16 -1.01
N VAL A 65 9.86 -8.05 -0.29
CA VAL A 65 9.48 -7.99 1.14
C VAL A 65 7.97 -7.90 1.38
N SER A 66 7.19 -7.81 0.30
CA SER A 66 5.73 -7.77 0.32
C SER A 66 5.19 -8.50 -0.92
N ILE A 67 4.05 -9.17 -0.77
CA ILE A 67 3.36 -9.87 -1.87
C ILE A 67 2.03 -9.17 -2.18
N PRO A 68 1.57 -9.11 -3.45
CA PRO A 68 0.24 -8.63 -3.78
C PRO A 68 -0.86 -9.41 -3.04
N SER A 69 -1.88 -8.71 -2.55
CA SER A 69 -3.05 -9.31 -1.87
C SER A 69 -4.06 -9.87 -2.86
N MET A 70 -3.62 -10.85 -3.64
CA MET A 70 -4.39 -11.40 -4.75
C MET A 70 -4.24 -12.92 -4.88
N VAL A 71 -5.33 -13.56 -5.28
CA VAL A 71 -5.42 -15.02 -5.44
C VAL A 71 -6.12 -15.35 -6.75
N SER A 72 -5.46 -16.10 -7.63
CA SER A 72 -6.00 -16.57 -8.91
C SER A 72 -6.28 -18.06 -8.81
N PHE A 73 -7.47 -18.44 -9.25
CA PHE A 73 -7.94 -19.81 -9.27
C PHE A 73 -7.94 -20.34 -10.71
N THR A 74 -7.36 -21.52 -10.91
CA THR A 74 -7.31 -22.21 -12.20
C THR A 74 -7.85 -23.64 -12.06
N ASP A 75 -7.64 -24.47 -13.09
CA ASP A 75 -8.01 -25.87 -13.09
C ASP A 75 -7.07 -26.70 -12.21
N GLY A 76 -7.38 -26.72 -10.90
CA GLY A 76 -6.72 -27.56 -9.91
C GLY A 76 -5.68 -26.85 -9.04
N ASP A 77 -5.28 -25.63 -9.39
CA ASP A 77 -4.27 -24.86 -8.67
C ASP A 77 -4.79 -23.50 -8.16
N ILE A 78 -4.12 -23.00 -7.13
CA ILE A 78 -4.35 -21.69 -6.53
C ILE A 78 -3.02 -20.93 -6.54
N TYR A 79 -2.98 -19.82 -7.26
CA TYR A 79 -1.82 -18.93 -7.33
C TYR A 79 -2.03 -17.73 -6.42
N VAL A 80 -0.98 -17.30 -5.74
CA VAL A 80 -1.05 -16.27 -4.68
C VAL A 80 0.06 -15.26 -4.87
N GLY A 81 -0.22 -13.98 -4.67
CA GLY A 81 0.80 -12.94 -4.75
C GLY A 81 1.23 -12.66 -6.19
N TYR A 82 2.54 -12.63 -6.45
CA TYR A 82 3.09 -12.33 -7.78
C TYR A 82 2.69 -13.38 -8.83
N ASP A 83 2.61 -14.66 -8.46
CA ASP A 83 2.12 -15.70 -9.38
C ASP A 83 0.68 -15.43 -9.83
N SER A 84 -0.15 -14.88 -8.92
CA SER A 84 -1.50 -14.46 -9.28
C SER A 84 -1.50 -13.23 -10.18
N LEU A 85 -0.53 -12.31 -9.98
CA LEU A 85 -0.41 -11.06 -10.75
C LEU A 85 -0.10 -11.32 -12.21
N GLU A 86 0.73 -12.30 -12.50
CA GLU A 86 1.03 -12.71 -13.89
C GLU A 86 -0.22 -13.23 -14.63
N LEU A 87 -1.18 -13.80 -13.89
CA LEU A 87 -2.41 -14.35 -14.45
C LEU A 87 -3.57 -13.36 -14.54
N ALA A 88 -3.48 -12.20 -13.87
CA ALA A 88 -4.62 -11.30 -13.65
C ALA A 88 -5.28 -10.82 -14.95
N ASP A 89 -4.49 -10.52 -15.98
CA ASP A 89 -4.99 -10.03 -17.26
C ASP A 89 -5.63 -11.15 -18.11
N ALA A 90 -5.09 -12.36 -18.03
CA ALA A 90 -5.58 -13.52 -18.78
C ALA A 90 -6.75 -14.23 -18.09
N ASN A 91 -6.85 -14.14 -16.76
CA ASN A 91 -7.84 -14.81 -15.92
C ASN A 91 -8.58 -13.85 -14.96
N PRO A 92 -9.12 -12.71 -15.44
CA PRO A 92 -9.62 -11.65 -14.57
C PRO A 92 -10.87 -12.04 -13.77
N GLN A 93 -11.72 -12.93 -14.30
CA GLN A 93 -12.95 -13.35 -13.61
C GLN A 93 -12.70 -14.28 -12.41
N ASN A 94 -11.53 -14.92 -12.38
CA ASN A 94 -11.15 -15.88 -11.34
C ASN A 94 -9.94 -15.41 -10.53
N THR A 95 -9.55 -14.15 -10.69
CA THR A 95 -8.47 -13.52 -9.95
C THR A 95 -9.06 -12.55 -8.95
N ILE A 96 -9.05 -12.91 -7.66
CA ILE A 96 -9.66 -12.16 -6.57
C ILE A 96 -8.60 -11.30 -5.88
N TYR A 97 -8.83 -9.99 -5.88
CA TYR A 97 -8.06 -8.99 -5.13
C TYR A 97 -8.99 -8.15 -4.25
N ASP A 98 -8.44 -7.32 -3.37
CA ASP A 98 -9.20 -6.48 -2.44
C ASP A 98 -10.17 -7.26 -1.51
N ALA A 99 -9.97 -8.58 -1.33
CA ALA A 99 -10.84 -9.42 -0.52
C ALA A 99 -11.01 -8.90 0.92
N LYS A 100 -10.01 -8.20 1.46
CA LYS A 100 -10.06 -7.54 2.78
C LYS A 100 -11.17 -6.49 2.90
N ARG A 101 -11.65 -5.90 1.79
CA ARG A 101 -12.79 -4.96 1.80
C ARG A 101 -14.12 -5.65 2.10
N PHE A 102 -14.20 -6.96 1.88
CA PHE A 102 -15.40 -7.77 2.03
C PHE A 102 -15.39 -8.59 3.33
N ILE A 103 -14.21 -8.87 3.90
CA ILE A 103 -14.04 -9.78 5.03
C ILE A 103 -14.89 -9.35 6.24
N GLY A 104 -15.76 -10.26 6.69
CA GLY A 104 -16.66 -10.06 7.85
C GLY A 104 -17.66 -8.89 7.75
N LYS A 105 -17.69 -8.15 6.64
CA LYS A 105 -18.59 -7.00 6.47
C LYS A 105 -20.00 -7.46 6.11
N ILE A 106 -20.99 -6.79 6.69
CA ILE A 106 -22.39 -6.91 6.28
C ILE A 106 -22.70 -5.80 5.28
N PHE A 107 -23.29 -6.17 4.15
CA PHE A 107 -23.69 -5.25 3.10
C PHE A 107 -25.21 -5.25 2.95
N THR A 108 -25.78 -4.07 2.74
CA THR A 108 -27.07 -3.99 2.06
C THR A 108 -26.89 -4.37 0.57
N PRO A 109 -27.94 -4.82 -0.12
CA PRO A 109 -27.86 -5.11 -1.55
C PRO A 109 -27.33 -3.92 -2.37
N GLU A 110 -27.73 -2.70 -2.04
CA GLU A 110 -27.31 -1.48 -2.74
C GLU A 110 -25.83 -1.15 -2.51
N GLU A 111 -25.35 -1.30 -1.27
CA GLU A 111 -23.94 -1.11 -0.92
C GLU A 111 -23.05 -2.12 -1.65
N LEU A 112 -23.47 -3.38 -1.71
CA LEU A 112 -22.69 -4.41 -2.41
C LEU A 112 -22.68 -4.16 -3.92
N GLU A 113 -23.82 -3.83 -4.52
CA GLU A 113 -23.91 -3.55 -5.96
C GLU A 113 -22.98 -2.39 -6.38
N ALA A 114 -22.91 -1.34 -5.55
CA ALA A 114 -21.99 -0.22 -5.79
C ALA A 114 -20.51 -0.62 -5.69
N GLU A 115 -20.16 -1.63 -4.89
CA GLU A 115 -18.81 -2.18 -4.81
C GLU A 115 -18.50 -3.15 -5.96
N ILE A 116 -19.46 -3.96 -6.39
CA ILE A 116 -19.30 -4.97 -7.46
C ILE A 116 -18.82 -4.33 -8.77
N GLY A 117 -19.34 -3.16 -9.13
CA GLY A 117 -18.99 -2.48 -10.39
C GLY A 117 -17.50 -2.14 -10.56
N ARG A 118 -16.68 -2.31 -9.52
CA ARG A 118 -15.22 -2.10 -9.55
C ARG A 118 -14.42 -3.33 -9.98
N TYR A 119 -15.03 -4.51 -10.00
CA TYR A 119 -14.32 -5.78 -10.13
C TYR A 119 -14.81 -6.61 -11.33
N PRO A 120 -13.90 -7.29 -12.05
CA PRO A 120 -14.28 -8.18 -13.16
C PRO A 120 -14.78 -9.55 -12.68
N PHE A 121 -14.47 -9.95 -11.45
CA PHE A 121 -14.92 -11.20 -10.86
C PHE A 121 -16.33 -11.09 -10.26
N LYS A 122 -17.05 -12.21 -10.22
CA LYS A 122 -18.44 -12.26 -9.78
C LYS A 122 -18.53 -12.32 -8.25
N VAL A 123 -19.27 -11.39 -7.65
CA VAL A 123 -19.58 -11.39 -6.22
C VAL A 123 -21.06 -11.77 -6.01
N LEU A 124 -21.31 -12.61 -5.02
CA LEU A 124 -22.62 -13.10 -4.62
C LEU A 124 -22.99 -12.49 -3.26
N HIS A 125 -24.24 -12.07 -3.10
CA HIS A 125 -24.81 -11.69 -1.80
C HIS A 125 -25.46 -12.89 -1.14
N ARG A 126 -24.98 -13.29 0.04
CA ARG A 126 -25.55 -14.40 0.80
C ARG A 126 -25.64 -14.05 2.27
N ASN A 127 -26.87 -14.02 2.79
CA ASN A 127 -27.15 -13.70 4.20
C ASN A 127 -26.52 -12.37 4.67
N GLY A 128 -26.50 -11.36 3.81
CA GLY A 128 -25.88 -10.07 4.12
C GLY A 128 -24.38 -10.00 3.90
N MET A 129 -23.71 -11.11 3.53
CA MET A 129 -22.26 -11.18 3.30
C MET A 129 -21.95 -11.35 1.82
N ALA A 130 -20.73 -10.97 1.43
CA ALA A 130 -20.22 -11.18 0.09
C ALA A 130 -19.43 -12.49 -0.01
N GLU A 131 -19.69 -13.27 -1.06
CA GLU A 131 -18.90 -14.45 -1.45
C GLU A 131 -18.46 -14.27 -2.91
N PHE A 132 -17.35 -14.87 -3.33
CA PHE A 132 -16.88 -14.79 -4.72
C PHE A 132 -17.22 -16.07 -5.47
N SER A 133 -17.75 -15.93 -6.68
CA SER A 133 -18.01 -17.03 -7.60
C SER A 133 -16.86 -17.12 -8.58
N VAL A 134 -16.14 -18.23 -8.54
CA VAL A 134 -14.98 -18.50 -9.37
C VAL A 134 -15.31 -19.71 -10.25
N THR A 135 -15.08 -19.58 -11.55
CA THR A 135 -15.38 -20.61 -12.55
C THR A 135 -14.11 -20.99 -13.29
N SER A 136 -13.49 -22.09 -12.85
CA SER A 136 -12.51 -22.82 -13.66
C SER A 136 -13.26 -23.92 -14.44
N ASN A 137 -12.90 -25.19 -14.32
CA ASN A 137 -13.71 -26.31 -14.82
C ASN A 137 -15.05 -26.48 -14.07
N GLU A 138 -15.07 -26.15 -12.78
CA GLU A 138 -16.27 -26.13 -11.95
C GLU A 138 -16.48 -24.74 -11.35
N THR A 139 -17.73 -24.39 -11.08
CA THR A 139 -18.03 -23.15 -10.35
C THR A 139 -17.96 -23.42 -8.86
N ILE A 140 -16.97 -22.81 -8.21
CA ILE A 140 -16.81 -22.84 -6.76
C ILE A 140 -17.16 -21.48 -6.16
N ILE A 141 -17.64 -21.51 -4.92
CA ILE A 141 -17.91 -20.30 -4.14
C ILE A 141 -16.83 -20.21 -3.07
N VAL A 142 -16.10 -19.11 -3.05
CA VAL A 142 -15.02 -18.86 -2.09
C VAL A 142 -15.36 -17.64 -1.24
N SER A 143 -15.14 -17.75 0.07
CA SER A 143 -15.39 -16.63 0.99
C SER A 143 -14.17 -15.70 1.06
N PRO A 144 -14.35 -14.43 1.48
CA PRO A 144 -13.23 -13.53 1.75
C PRO A 144 -12.22 -14.10 2.75
N GLU A 145 -12.68 -14.84 3.77
CA GLU A 145 -11.81 -15.52 4.74
C GLU A 145 -10.97 -16.62 4.10
N TYR A 146 -11.51 -17.35 3.12
CA TYR A 146 -10.75 -18.36 2.39
C TYR A 146 -9.68 -17.72 1.48
N VAL A 147 -10.01 -16.63 0.79
CA VAL A 147 -9.01 -15.87 0.01
C VAL A 147 -7.91 -15.34 0.93
N GLY A 148 -8.30 -14.76 2.07
CA GLY A 148 -7.36 -14.32 3.10
C GLY A 148 -6.48 -15.45 3.65
N SER A 149 -7.02 -16.66 3.80
CA SER A 149 -6.25 -17.80 4.29
C SER A 149 -5.16 -18.26 3.31
N GLN A 150 -5.39 -18.17 2.00
CA GLN A 150 -4.37 -18.47 1.00
C GLN A 150 -3.19 -17.49 1.06
N LEU A 151 -3.48 -16.19 1.24
CA LEU A 151 -2.46 -15.17 1.46
C LEU A 151 -1.66 -15.44 2.74
N LEU A 152 -2.35 -15.69 3.85
CA LEU A 152 -1.73 -16.00 5.13
C LEU A 152 -0.90 -17.29 5.09
N LEU A 153 -1.33 -18.27 4.30
CA LEU A 153 -0.58 -19.51 4.09
C LEU A 153 0.72 -19.28 3.32
N LYS A 154 0.73 -18.44 2.28
CA LYS A 154 1.97 -18.05 1.56
C LYS A 154 2.92 -17.31 2.51
N LEU A 155 2.43 -16.34 3.28
CA LEU A 155 3.25 -15.60 4.28
C LEU A 155 3.82 -16.52 5.37
N LYS A 156 3.02 -17.49 5.85
CA LYS A 156 3.48 -18.51 6.78
C LYS A 156 4.63 -19.33 6.17
N LYS A 157 4.47 -19.82 4.94
CA LYS A 157 5.50 -20.61 4.24
C LYS A 157 6.79 -19.80 4.07
N MET A 158 6.69 -18.54 3.67
CA MET A 158 7.85 -17.62 3.58
C MET A 158 8.59 -17.54 4.92
N ALA A 159 7.87 -17.41 6.03
CA ALA A 159 8.47 -17.37 7.35
C ALA A 159 9.08 -18.71 7.79
N GLU A 160 8.40 -19.83 7.51
CA GLU A 160 8.90 -21.17 7.84
C GLU A 160 10.18 -21.51 7.08
N GLU A 161 10.24 -21.16 5.79
CA GLU A 161 11.43 -21.34 4.95
C GLU A 161 12.60 -20.48 5.45
N TYR A 162 12.34 -19.20 5.75
CA TYR A 162 13.36 -18.28 6.26
C TYR A 162 13.91 -18.70 7.64
N LEU A 163 13.03 -19.18 8.54
CA LEU A 163 13.41 -19.58 9.90
C LEU A 163 13.94 -21.03 9.96
N GLY A 164 13.71 -21.85 8.93
CA GLY A 164 14.04 -23.27 8.92
C GLY A 164 13.23 -24.09 9.94
N MET A 165 12.06 -23.62 10.35
CA MET A 165 11.20 -24.29 11.34
C MET A 165 9.71 -23.98 11.15
N PRO A 166 8.80 -24.87 11.57
CA PRO A 166 7.36 -24.62 11.52
C PRO A 166 6.93 -23.43 12.38
N VAL A 167 5.94 -22.68 11.90
CA VAL A 167 5.36 -21.51 12.56
C VAL A 167 3.89 -21.78 12.86
N ALA A 168 3.51 -21.67 14.13
CA ALA A 168 2.14 -21.91 14.58
C ALA A 168 1.42 -20.67 15.12
N ASN A 169 2.15 -19.63 15.52
CA ASN A 169 1.59 -18.47 16.22
C ASN A 169 1.87 -17.18 15.46
N ALA A 170 0.91 -16.27 15.44
CA ALA A 170 1.08 -14.96 14.82
C ALA A 170 0.38 -13.85 15.60
N VAL A 171 0.84 -12.62 15.38
CA VAL A 171 0.09 -11.38 15.61
C VAL A 171 -0.27 -10.81 14.25
N ILE A 172 -1.47 -10.28 14.10
CA ILE A 172 -1.98 -9.78 12.81
C ILE A 172 -2.52 -8.36 12.91
N SER A 173 -2.25 -7.52 11.91
CA SER A 173 -2.82 -6.18 11.78
C SER A 173 -4.24 -6.19 11.20
N VAL A 174 -5.06 -5.22 11.61
CA VAL A 174 -6.35 -4.89 10.98
C VAL A 174 -6.56 -3.38 10.95
N PRO A 175 -7.42 -2.84 10.07
CA PRO A 175 -7.80 -1.43 10.10
C PRO A 175 -8.45 -1.09 11.45
N ALA A 176 -8.21 0.12 11.96
CA ALA A 176 -8.73 0.52 13.26
C ALA A 176 -10.27 0.60 13.30
N GLU A 177 -10.91 0.82 12.15
CA GLU A 177 -12.35 0.82 11.95
C GLU A 177 -13.00 -0.58 11.91
N PHE A 178 -12.21 -1.66 11.84
CA PHE A 178 -12.78 -3.00 11.81
C PHE A 178 -13.57 -3.28 13.09
N ASP A 179 -14.83 -3.68 12.89
CA ASP A 179 -15.69 -4.13 13.97
C ASP A 179 -15.28 -5.53 14.48
N LEU A 180 -15.98 -6.01 15.51
CA LEU A 180 -15.69 -7.32 16.10
C LEU A 180 -15.88 -8.47 15.10
N LYS A 181 -16.84 -8.36 14.17
CA LYS A 181 -17.10 -9.41 13.18
C LYS A 181 -15.96 -9.48 12.15
N GLN A 182 -15.52 -8.34 11.62
CA GLN A 182 -14.40 -8.27 10.67
C GLN A 182 -13.09 -8.77 11.30
N ARG A 183 -12.85 -8.43 12.58
CA ARG A 183 -11.71 -8.97 13.36
C ARG A 183 -11.79 -10.48 13.51
N ASN A 184 -12.96 -11.01 13.87
CA ASN A 184 -13.17 -12.45 14.01
C ASN A 184 -13.03 -13.20 12.68
N SER A 185 -13.54 -12.64 11.57
CA SER A 185 -13.34 -13.20 10.23
C SER A 185 -11.86 -13.20 9.81
N THR A 186 -11.11 -12.16 10.19
CA THR A 186 -9.65 -12.13 9.96
C THR A 186 -8.92 -13.22 10.76
N ILE A 187 -9.31 -13.44 12.03
CA ILE A 187 -8.81 -14.55 12.84
C ILE A 187 -9.20 -15.90 12.23
N GLN A 188 -10.42 -16.03 11.70
CA GLN A 188 -10.87 -17.23 11.02
C GLN A 188 -10.02 -17.54 9.78
N ALA A 189 -9.72 -16.52 8.96
CA ALA A 189 -8.80 -16.67 7.82
C ALA A 189 -7.43 -17.20 8.26
N ALA A 190 -6.87 -16.67 9.37
CA ALA A 190 -5.62 -17.15 9.92
C ALA A 190 -5.68 -18.59 10.44
N ASN A 191 -6.78 -18.95 11.12
CA ASN A 191 -7.00 -20.31 11.59
C ASN A 191 -7.06 -21.31 10.42
N LEU A 192 -7.71 -20.93 9.31
CA LEU A 192 -7.73 -21.72 8.07
C LEU A 192 -6.33 -21.92 7.46
N ALA A 193 -5.43 -20.95 7.63
CA ALA A 193 -4.01 -21.05 7.24
C ALA A 193 -3.14 -21.85 8.25
N GLY A 194 -3.74 -22.37 9.33
CA GLY A 194 -3.03 -23.06 10.39
C GLY A 194 -2.14 -22.14 11.24
N LEU A 195 -2.58 -20.90 11.46
CA LEU A 195 -1.97 -19.94 12.36
C LEU A 195 -2.91 -19.64 13.53
N LYS A 196 -2.41 -19.81 14.76
CA LYS A 196 -3.06 -19.34 15.97
C LYS A 196 -2.74 -17.87 16.19
N ILE A 197 -3.76 -17.02 16.13
CA ILE A 197 -3.60 -15.59 16.40
C ILE A 197 -3.53 -15.36 17.92
N LEU A 198 -2.38 -14.86 18.38
CA LEU A 198 -2.18 -14.47 19.77
C LEU A 198 -2.79 -13.10 20.06
N ARG A 199 -2.73 -12.19 19.06
CA ARG A 199 -3.26 -10.84 19.17
C ARG A 199 -3.62 -10.29 17.79
N VAL A 200 -4.69 -9.50 17.76
CA VAL A 200 -5.05 -8.62 16.66
C VAL A 200 -4.71 -7.19 17.10
N ILE A 201 -3.94 -6.46 16.30
CA ILE A 201 -3.53 -5.08 16.57
C ILE A 201 -4.03 -4.17 15.45
N ASN A 202 -4.35 -2.91 15.75
CA ASN A 202 -4.69 -1.97 14.71
C ASN A 202 -3.44 -1.56 13.91
N GLU A 203 -3.60 -1.43 12.60
CA GLU A 203 -2.57 -0.92 11.68
C GLU A 203 -1.92 0.39 12.14
N PRO A 204 -2.67 1.45 12.52
CA PRO A 204 -2.06 2.68 13.02
C PRO A 204 -1.28 2.48 14.32
N THR A 205 -1.75 1.61 15.23
CA THR A 205 -1.02 1.29 16.46
C THR A 205 0.29 0.57 16.14
N ALA A 206 0.26 -0.41 15.25
CA ALA A 206 1.46 -1.11 14.79
C ALA A 206 2.45 -0.13 14.16
N ALA A 207 2.00 0.71 13.23
CA ALA A 207 2.84 1.76 12.66
C ALA A 207 3.47 2.63 13.74
N ALA A 208 2.69 3.14 14.69
CA ALA A 208 3.22 3.93 15.81
C ALA A 208 4.28 3.17 16.63
N MET A 209 4.11 1.87 16.88
CA MET A 209 5.12 1.06 17.56
C MET A 209 6.44 0.95 16.78
N ALA A 210 6.38 0.83 15.45
CA ALA A 210 7.56 0.69 14.60
C ALA A 210 8.51 1.88 14.71
N TYR A 211 7.96 3.09 14.83
CA TYR A 211 8.74 4.34 14.95
C TYR A 211 9.36 4.56 16.33
N GLY A 212 9.50 3.50 17.13
CA GLY A 212 10.21 3.55 18.39
C GLY A 212 9.49 4.38 19.45
N LEU A 213 8.16 4.48 19.37
CA LEU A 213 7.36 5.33 20.27
C LEU A 213 7.19 4.72 21.67
N HIS A 214 8.07 3.81 22.08
CA HIS A 214 8.29 3.40 23.46
C HIS A 214 9.05 4.46 24.29
N LYS A 215 9.48 5.58 23.67
CA LYS A 215 10.04 6.74 24.38
C LYS A 215 9.06 7.25 25.45
N VAL A 216 9.57 7.57 26.64
CA VAL A 216 8.75 7.95 27.80
C VAL A 216 7.94 9.23 27.53
N ASP A 217 8.52 10.16 26.77
CA ASP A 217 7.98 11.52 26.57
C ASP A 217 7.10 11.68 25.33
N VAL A 218 6.59 10.57 24.77
CA VAL A 218 5.63 10.61 23.64
C VAL A 218 4.25 10.23 24.16
N PHE A 219 3.30 11.17 24.03
CA PHE A 219 1.92 11.06 24.47
C PHE A 219 0.90 11.12 23.32
N TYR A 220 1.12 11.95 22.32
CA TYR A 220 0.23 12.10 21.18
C TYR A 220 0.96 11.83 19.87
N VAL A 221 0.48 10.83 19.16
CA VAL A 221 1.03 10.36 17.89
C VAL A 221 -0.02 10.51 16.83
N LEU A 222 0.31 11.18 15.74
CA LEU A 222 -0.54 11.23 14.56
C LEU A 222 0.01 10.28 13.50
N VAL A 223 -0.77 9.28 13.10
CA VAL A 223 -0.42 8.38 12.01
C VAL A 223 -1.17 8.84 10.76
N ILE A 224 -0.42 9.09 9.68
CA ILE A 224 -0.94 9.47 8.36
C ILE A 224 -0.56 8.35 7.40
N ASP A 225 -1.54 7.56 7.01
CA ASP A 225 -1.41 6.50 6.01
C ASP A 225 -1.94 6.99 4.67
N LEU A 226 -1.05 7.21 3.71
CA LEU A 226 -1.43 7.59 2.34
C LEU A 226 -0.96 6.51 1.38
N GLY A 227 -1.92 5.68 0.97
CA GLY A 227 -1.70 4.56 0.07
C GLY A 227 -1.91 4.92 -1.40
N GLY A 228 -2.26 3.90 -2.19
CA GLY A 228 -2.54 4.02 -3.62
C GLY A 228 -3.86 4.70 -3.95
N GLY A 229 -4.87 4.63 -3.08
CA GLY A 229 -6.20 5.21 -3.36
C GLY A 229 -6.95 5.78 -2.16
N THR A 230 -6.38 5.65 -0.95
CA THR A 230 -7.00 6.15 0.28
C THR A 230 -5.98 6.88 1.13
N LEU A 231 -6.48 7.86 1.87
CA LEU A 231 -5.78 8.57 2.95
C LEU A 231 -6.50 8.27 4.24
N ASP A 232 -5.77 7.75 5.23
CA ASP A 232 -6.28 7.49 6.57
C ASP A 232 -5.42 8.20 7.61
N VAL A 233 -6.08 8.87 8.56
CA VAL A 233 -5.43 9.61 9.63
C VAL A 233 -5.97 9.14 10.96
N SER A 234 -5.07 8.73 11.85
CA SER A 234 -5.39 8.27 13.20
C SER A 234 -4.63 9.07 14.23
N LEU A 235 -5.36 9.67 15.18
CA LEU A 235 -4.78 10.29 16.35
C LEU A 235 -4.75 9.27 17.49
N LEU A 236 -3.54 8.93 17.94
CA LEU A 236 -3.30 8.00 19.03
C LEU A 236 -2.81 8.74 20.27
N ASN A 237 -3.33 8.35 21.42
CA ASN A 237 -2.80 8.74 22.72
C ASN A 237 -2.08 7.55 23.36
N LYS A 238 -0.81 7.76 23.70
CA LYS A 238 0.02 6.79 24.39
C LYS A 238 0.04 7.08 25.89
N GLN A 239 -0.20 6.05 26.70
CA GLN A 239 -0.11 6.11 28.16
C GLN A 239 0.64 4.89 28.67
N GLY A 240 1.91 5.08 29.06
CA GLY A 240 2.80 3.97 29.40
C GLY A 240 3.02 3.07 28.17
N GLY A 241 2.51 1.84 28.21
CA GLY A 241 2.52 0.93 27.06
C GLY A 241 1.22 0.79 26.29
N MET A 242 0.17 1.49 26.70
CA MET A 242 -1.14 1.41 26.07
C MET A 242 -1.28 2.47 24.98
N PHE A 243 -1.96 2.11 23.89
CA PHE A 243 -2.33 3.02 22.82
C PHE A 243 -3.86 3.12 22.76
N LEU A 244 -4.37 4.33 22.78
CA LEU A 244 -5.79 4.62 22.65
C LEU A 244 -6.02 5.47 21.40
N THR A 245 -6.81 4.96 20.46
CA THR A 245 -7.27 5.75 19.31
C THR A 245 -8.28 6.79 19.79
N ARG A 246 -7.92 8.07 19.64
CA ARG A 246 -8.74 9.22 20.05
C ARG A 246 -9.71 9.66 18.96
N ALA A 247 -9.22 9.74 17.73
CA ALA A 247 -9.98 10.18 16.57
C ALA A 247 -9.45 9.53 15.29
N MET A 248 -10.32 9.39 14.30
CA MET A 248 -9.99 8.86 12.98
C MET A 248 -10.73 9.62 11.90
N SER A 249 -10.03 9.94 10.82
CA SER A 249 -10.62 10.52 9.63
C SER A 249 -9.88 10.02 8.40
N GLY A 250 -10.49 10.15 7.22
CA GLY A 250 -9.84 9.75 5.99
C GLY A 250 -10.49 10.33 4.74
N ASN A 251 -9.95 9.96 3.59
CA ASN A 251 -10.50 10.22 2.28
C ASN A 251 -10.33 8.96 1.41
N ASN A 252 -11.45 8.39 0.96
CA ASN A 252 -11.48 7.14 0.20
C ASN A 252 -11.18 7.32 -1.30
N LYS A 253 -10.90 8.55 -1.74
CA LYS A 253 -10.65 8.96 -3.12
C LYS A 253 -9.48 9.94 -3.19
N LEU A 254 -8.45 9.65 -2.40
CA LEU A 254 -7.23 10.45 -2.36
C LEU A 254 -6.04 9.53 -2.12
N GLY A 255 -5.27 9.26 -3.17
CA GLY A 255 -4.03 8.50 -3.10
C GLY A 255 -3.17 8.63 -4.35
N GLY A 256 -2.19 7.74 -4.46
CA GLY A 256 -1.24 7.71 -5.57
C GLY A 256 -1.87 7.62 -6.97
N GLN A 257 -3.02 6.97 -7.09
CA GLN A 257 -3.77 6.83 -8.35
C GLN A 257 -4.37 8.15 -8.81
N ASP A 258 -4.84 8.99 -7.89
CA ASP A 258 -5.37 10.32 -8.22
C ASP A 258 -4.25 11.23 -8.75
N PHE A 259 -3.06 11.13 -8.17
CA PHE A 259 -1.89 11.86 -8.65
C PHE A 259 -1.46 11.41 -10.05
N ASN A 260 -1.47 10.09 -10.28
CA ASN A 260 -1.23 9.53 -11.60
C ASN A 260 -2.27 10.01 -12.61
N GLN A 261 -3.54 10.06 -12.22
CA GLN A 261 -4.62 10.47 -13.11
C GLN A 261 -4.44 11.93 -13.58
N ARG A 262 -3.97 12.83 -12.71
CA ARG A 262 -3.64 14.22 -13.10
C ARG A 262 -2.50 14.27 -14.11
N LEU A 263 -1.42 13.52 -13.87
CA LEU A 263 -0.30 13.43 -14.80
C LEU A 263 -0.72 12.79 -16.14
N LEU A 264 -1.53 11.73 -16.11
CA LEU A 264 -2.04 11.06 -17.29
C LEU A 264 -2.92 12.00 -18.14
N GLN A 265 -3.78 12.80 -17.52
CA GLN A 265 -4.58 13.82 -18.22
C GLN A 265 -3.71 14.89 -18.86
N TYR A 266 -2.63 15.31 -18.20
CA TYR A 266 -1.64 16.20 -18.79
C TYR A 266 -0.97 15.57 -20.01
N LEU A 267 -0.52 14.31 -19.91
CA LEU A 267 0.12 13.59 -21.02
C LEU A 267 -0.83 13.40 -22.21
N TYR A 268 -2.11 13.07 -21.98
CA TYR A 268 -3.09 12.97 -23.08
C TYR A 268 -3.21 14.29 -23.85
N LYS A 269 -3.22 15.43 -23.17
CA LYS A 269 -3.23 16.75 -23.82
C LYS A 269 -1.97 16.96 -24.66
N GLN A 270 -0.79 16.59 -24.15
CA GLN A 270 0.48 16.69 -24.87
C GLN A 270 0.52 15.80 -26.11
N ILE A 271 0.08 14.54 -25.99
CA ILE A 271 0.01 13.60 -27.10
C ILE A 271 -0.92 14.13 -28.19
N TYR A 272 -2.12 14.60 -27.82
CA TYR A 272 -3.06 15.18 -28.77
C TYR A 272 -2.51 16.44 -29.46
N GLN A 273 -1.85 17.33 -28.72
CA GLN A 273 -1.20 18.53 -29.28
C GLN A 273 -0.05 18.19 -30.24
N THR A 274 0.69 17.10 -29.98
CA THR A 274 1.86 16.71 -30.76
C THR A 274 1.49 15.92 -32.02
N TYR A 275 0.54 14.99 -31.91
CA TYR A 275 0.23 14.03 -32.97
C TYR A 275 -1.20 14.14 -33.53
N GLY A 276 -2.08 14.91 -32.90
CA GLY A 276 -3.47 15.10 -33.36
C GLY A 276 -4.44 13.96 -33.01
N PHE A 277 -3.99 12.91 -32.31
CA PHE A 277 -4.82 11.80 -31.88
C PHE A 277 -4.58 11.44 -30.41
N LEU A 278 -5.48 10.66 -29.83
CA LEU A 278 -5.33 10.09 -28.48
C LEU A 278 -5.15 8.57 -28.58
N PRO A 279 -4.31 7.96 -27.73
CA PRO A 279 -4.19 6.51 -27.65
C PRO A 279 -5.56 5.89 -27.31
N SER A 280 -6.09 5.08 -28.21
CA SER A 280 -7.39 4.41 -28.08
C SER A 280 -7.25 2.93 -27.73
N ARG A 281 -6.11 2.33 -28.04
CA ARG A 281 -5.85 0.89 -27.84
C ARG A 281 -5.57 0.60 -26.37
N LYS A 282 -6.18 -0.47 -25.85
CA LYS A 282 -6.08 -0.85 -24.44
C LYS A 282 -4.63 -1.07 -24.00
N GLU A 283 -3.82 -1.70 -24.86
CA GLU A 283 -2.42 -2.00 -24.60
C GLU A 283 -1.55 -0.73 -24.56
N GLU A 284 -1.87 0.28 -25.37
CA GLU A 284 -1.16 1.58 -25.36
C GLU A 284 -1.53 2.41 -24.14
N ILE A 285 -2.82 2.44 -23.80
CA ILE A 285 -3.32 3.09 -22.59
C ILE A 285 -2.69 2.45 -21.34
N HIS A 286 -2.59 1.11 -21.32
CA HIS A 286 -1.94 0.39 -20.22
C HIS A 286 -0.47 0.75 -20.09
N ARG A 287 0.30 0.71 -21.19
CA ARG A 287 1.72 1.11 -21.18
C ARG A 287 1.92 2.56 -20.74
N LEU A 288 1.04 3.47 -21.17
CA LEU A 288 1.07 4.87 -20.73
C LEU A 288 0.82 5.00 -19.22
N ARG A 289 -0.13 4.25 -18.65
CA ARG A 289 -0.37 4.22 -17.20
C ARG A 289 0.83 3.68 -16.41
N GLN A 290 1.47 2.62 -16.90
CA GLN A 290 2.69 2.09 -16.29
C GLN A 290 3.83 3.12 -16.32
N ALA A 291 4.02 3.81 -17.46
CA ALA A 291 5.02 4.87 -17.58
C ALA A 291 4.74 6.04 -16.62
N VAL A 292 3.47 6.42 -16.42
CA VAL A 292 3.06 7.45 -15.45
C VAL A 292 3.43 7.05 -14.01
N GLU A 293 3.12 5.81 -13.60
CA GLU A 293 3.50 5.31 -12.27
C GLU A 293 5.01 5.37 -12.08
N MET A 294 5.78 4.87 -13.06
CA MET A 294 7.23 4.87 -13.01
C MET A 294 7.81 6.28 -12.93
N VAL A 295 7.26 7.24 -13.67
CA VAL A 295 7.67 8.65 -13.58
C VAL A 295 7.38 9.20 -12.19
N LYS A 296 6.18 8.99 -11.64
CA LYS A 296 5.85 9.43 -10.28
C LYS A 296 6.84 8.85 -9.25
N LEU A 297 7.12 7.54 -9.31
CA LEU A 297 8.07 6.89 -8.41
C LEU A 297 9.47 7.49 -8.55
N ASN A 298 9.96 7.69 -9.77
CA ASN A 298 11.27 8.30 -10.01
C ASN A 298 11.34 9.74 -9.50
N LEU A 299 10.25 10.52 -9.63
CA LEU A 299 10.18 11.89 -9.13
C LEU A 299 10.24 12.00 -7.61
N THR A 300 10.02 10.91 -6.85
CA THR A 300 10.25 10.92 -5.39
C THR A 300 11.73 11.05 -5.03
N VAL A 301 12.64 10.61 -5.93
CA VAL A 301 14.09 10.66 -5.75
C VAL A 301 14.72 11.76 -6.61
N HIS A 302 14.34 11.83 -7.88
CA HIS A 302 14.92 12.71 -8.89
C HIS A 302 14.09 13.96 -9.15
N GLN A 303 14.71 15.01 -9.69
CA GLN A 303 14.04 16.28 -10.04
C GLN A 303 13.29 16.21 -11.37
N SER A 304 13.61 15.24 -12.23
CA SER A 304 12.91 14.95 -13.47
C SER A 304 12.95 13.46 -13.80
N ALA A 305 12.04 13.01 -14.67
CA ALA A 305 12.00 11.66 -15.20
C ALA A 305 11.41 11.66 -16.62
N GLN A 306 11.86 10.72 -17.45
CA GLN A 306 11.41 10.58 -18.83
C GLN A 306 10.19 9.64 -18.93
N VAL A 307 9.19 10.06 -19.70
CA VAL A 307 8.14 9.20 -20.24
C VAL A 307 8.58 8.78 -21.64
N SER A 308 8.54 7.48 -21.95
CA SER A 308 8.77 6.96 -23.31
C SER A 308 7.77 5.84 -23.59
N VAL A 309 6.88 6.05 -24.57
CA VAL A 309 5.79 5.11 -24.91
C VAL A 309 5.61 5.04 -26.42
N LEU A 310 5.52 3.82 -26.95
CA LEU A 310 5.26 3.59 -28.37
C LEU A 310 3.75 3.62 -28.66
N LEU A 311 3.32 4.53 -29.52
CA LEU A 311 1.94 4.77 -29.92
C LEU A 311 1.73 4.39 -31.38
N SER A 312 0.56 3.86 -31.72
CA SER A 312 0.19 3.60 -33.10
C SER A 312 -0.49 4.81 -33.71
N VAL A 313 -0.13 5.14 -34.94
CA VAL A 313 -0.83 6.13 -35.77
C VAL A 313 -1.85 5.38 -36.61
N GLU A 314 -3.11 5.79 -36.55
CA GLU A 314 -4.09 5.38 -37.56
C GLU A 314 -3.87 6.29 -38.77
N GLU A 315 -3.56 5.69 -39.92
CA GLU A 315 -3.63 6.43 -41.18
C GLU A 315 -5.09 6.77 -41.41
N GLU A 316 -5.43 8.06 -41.43
CA GLU A 316 -6.71 8.49 -41.98
C GLU A 316 -6.80 7.90 -43.39
N ASP A 317 -7.83 7.09 -43.64
CA ASP A 317 -8.20 6.66 -44.98
C ASP A 317 -8.29 7.93 -45.84
N SER A 318 -7.28 8.16 -46.66
CA SER A 318 -7.32 9.17 -47.71
C SER A 318 -8.32 8.70 -48.76
N GLN A 319 -9.61 8.81 -48.44
CA GLN A 319 -10.66 8.81 -49.44
C GLN A 319 -10.42 10.05 -50.30
N THR A 320 -9.74 9.84 -51.42
CA THR A 320 -9.65 10.77 -52.54
C THR A 320 -11.03 11.39 -52.77
N PRO A 321 -11.16 12.73 -52.73
CA PRO A 321 -12.39 13.38 -53.15
C PRO A 321 -12.66 13.00 -54.60
N GLN A 322 -13.83 12.40 -54.86
CA GLN A 322 -14.29 12.18 -56.23
C GLN A 322 -14.45 13.54 -56.92
N ASP A 323 -13.89 13.64 -58.12
CA ASP A 323 -14.05 14.76 -59.04
C ASP A 323 -15.54 15.08 -59.21
N GLY A 324 -15.93 16.27 -58.74
CA GLY A 324 -17.26 16.83 -58.86
C GLY A 324 -17.16 18.27 -59.35
N ASP A 325 -17.28 18.40 -60.66
CA ASP A 325 -17.30 19.64 -61.45
C ASP A 325 -18.33 20.66 -60.91
N SER A 326 -17.91 21.86 -60.50
CA SER A 326 -18.65 23.14 -60.67
C SER A 326 -17.97 24.37 -60.00
N PRO A 327 -18.22 25.60 -60.50
CA PRO A 327 -17.19 26.63 -60.61
C PRO A 327 -17.12 27.63 -59.45
N LEU A 328 -15.90 28.14 -59.25
CA LEU A 328 -15.52 29.27 -58.39
C LEU A 328 -16.31 30.56 -58.64
N PRO A 329 -16.65 31.33 -57.59
CA PRO A 329 -16.78 32.78 -57.67
C PRO A 329 -15.44 33.46 -57.33
N LYS A 330 -15.00 34.35 -58.22
CA LYS A 330 -13.91 35.30 -58.01
C LYS A 330 -14.41 36.48 -57.17
N GLU A 331 -13.63 36.94 -56.18
CA GLU A 331 -13.05 38.30 -56.13
C GLU A 331 -12.22 38.56 -54.83
N PRO A 332 -11.31 39.56 -54.81
CA PRO A 332 -10.10 39.61 -53.98
C PRO A 332 -10.13 40.65 -52.84
N LEU A 333 -9.12 40.61 -51.93
CA LEU A 333 -8.44 41.72 -51.18
C LEU A 333 -7.67 41.11 -49.98
N SER A 334 -6.32 40.94 -49.99
CA SER A 334 -5.23 41.89 -49.63
C SER A 334 -4.58 41.58 -48.25
N PRO A 335 -3.28 41.92 -48.02
CA PRO A 335 -2.36 41.09 -47.23
C PRO A 335 -1.99 41.68 -45.85
N GLY A 336 -1.52 40.82 -44.94
CA GLY A 336 -0.64 41.22 -43.84
C GLY A 336 -0.76 40.42 -42.56
N HIS A 337 0.17 39.48 -42.35
CA HIS A 337 1.11 39.39 -41.22
C HIS A 337 1.72 37.99 -41.19
N SER A 338 2.94 37.89 -41.73
CA SER A 338 3.76 36.69 -41.71
C SER A 338 4.29 36.43 -40.29
N HIS A 339 3.76 35.42 -39.61
CA HIS A 339 4.50 34.73 -38.56
C HIS A 339 5.14 33.48 -39.18
N HIS A 340 6.46 33.45 -39.15
CA HIS A 340 7.26 32.28 -39.49
C HIS A 340 6.85 31.10 -38.60
N VAL A 341 6.05 30.19 -39.15
CA VAL A 341 5.85 28.86 -38.56
C VAL A 341 7.05 28.03 -38.98
N ASN A 342 7.91 27.70 -37.99
CA ASN A 342 8.94 26.70 -38.17
C ASN A 342 8.29 25.40 -38.61
N ARG A 343 8.70 24.90 -39.78
CA ARG A 343 8.34 23.60 -40.32
C ARG A 343 8.83 22.52 -39.34
N VAL A 344 7.93 21.97 -38.55
CA VAL A 344 8.21 20.83 -37.68
C VAL A 344 8.51 19.63 -38.56
N LEU A 345 9.79 19.27 -38.64
CA LEU A 345 10.24 17.98 -39.17
C LEU A 345 9.68 16.89 -38.25
N ARG A 346 8.79 16.05 -38.77
CA ARG A 346 8.29 14.84 -38.08
C ARG A 346 9.48 13.90 -37.84
N PRO A 347 9.85 13.54 -36.60
CA PRO A 347 10.89 12.56 -36.37
C PRO A 347 10.31 11.13 -36.36
N GLY A 348 11.00 10.20 -37.02
CA GLY A 348 11.04 8.79 -36.65
C GLY A 348 9.78 7.95 -36.90
N LEU A 349 9.38 7.77 -38.16
CA LEU A 349 8.51 6.65 -38.54
C LEU A 349 9.39 5.40 -38.74
N SER A 350 9.16 4.34 -37.96
CA SER A 350 9.72 3.02 -38.23
C SER A 350 8.63 2.11 -38.81
N GLU A 351 8.84 1.60 -40.03
CA GLU A 351 7.93 0.65 -40.66
C GLU A 351 8.00 -0.72 -39.97
N GLY A 352 7.00 -1.02 -39.15
CA GLY A 352 6.76 -2.38 -38.65
C GLY A 352 6.17 -3.27 -39.75
N LYS A 353 6.50 -4.56 -39.74
CA LYS A 353 5.97 -5.59 -40.65
C LYS A 353 4.47 -5.89 -40.41
N SER A 354 3.59 -4.89 -40.54
CA SER A 354 2.13 -5.02 -40.60
C SER A 354 1.51 -3.62 -40.75
N GLY A 355 1.73 -2.92 -41.88
CA GLY A 355 0.93 -1.76 -42.34
C GLY A 355 0.49 -0.70 -41.31
N LYS A 356 1.23 -0.52 -40.20
CA LYS A 356 0.85 0.32 -39.05
C LYS A 356 2.06 1.17 -38.71
N SER A 357 1.94 2.46 -38.99
CA SER A 357 2.93 3.46 -38.60
C SER A 357 2.92 3.61 -37.07
N GLN A 358 4.08 3.47 -36.42
CA GLN A 358 4.25 3.68 -34.99
C GLN A 358 5.09 4.94 -34.74
N VAL A 359 4.78 5.66 -33.67
CA VAL A 359 5.53 6.83 -33.20
C VAL A 359 5.94 6.62 -31.75
N LEU A 360 7.18 6.98 -31.44
CA LEU A 360 7.66 7.01 -30.06
C LEU A 360 7.31 8.37 -29.46
N PHE A 361 6.45 8.38 -28.44
CA PHE A 361 6.19 9.57 -27.63
C PHE A 361 7.18 9.63 -26.49
N GLU A 362 7.98 10.70 -26.47
CA GLU A 362 8.94 10.97 -25.42
C GLU A 362 8.74 12.37 -24.85
N THR A 363 8.72 12.48 -23.53
CA THR A 363 8.66 13.78 -22.85
C THR A 363 9.28 13.70 -21.47
N GLU A 364 9.95 14.77 -21.06
CA GLU A 364 10.52 14.88 -19.72
C GLU A 364 9.50 15.55 -18.78
N ILE A 365 9.25 14.93 -17.64
CA ILE A 365 8.40 15.47 -16.59
C ILE A 365 9.28 15.90 -15.43
N SER A 366 9.16 17.16 -15.02
CA SER A 366 9.84 17.67 -13.82
C SER A 366 8.98 17.47 -12.57
N ARG A 367 9.64 17.38 -11.41
CA ARG A 367 8.97 17.32 -10.09
C ARG A 367 8.11 18.57 -9.88
N GLN A 368 8.61 19.75 -10.25
CA GLN A 368 7.86 20.99 -10.14
C GLN A 368 6.54 20.96 -10.93
N LEU A 369 6.55 20.40 -12.15
CA LEU A 369 5.33 20.24 -12.94
C LEU A 369 4.37 19.26 -12.24
N PHE A 370 4.87 18.10 -11.82
CA PHE A 370 4.07 17.11 -11.09
C PHE A 370 3.43 17.70 -9.83
N ASP A 371 4.20 18.47 -9.06
CA ASP A 371 3.71 19.14 -7.86
C ASP A 371 2.63 20.16 -8.20
N THR A 372 2.83 20.95 -9.25
CA THR A 372 1.85 21.95 -9.72
C THR A 372 0.53 21.29 -10.14
N LEU A 373 0.58 20.14 -10.82
CA LEU A 373 -0.61 19.39 -11.27
C LEU A 373 -1.45 18.82 -10.11
N ASN A 374 -0.81 18.62 -8.95
CA ASN A 374 -1.37 17.91 -7.80
C ASN A 374 -1.48 18.76 -6.54
N GLU A 375 -1.11 20.04 -6.58
CA GLU A 375 -1.03 20.90 -5.39
C GLU A 375 -2.36 20.94 -4.62
N ASP A 376 -3.51 21.02 -5.32
CA ASP A 376 -4.82 20.99 -4.67
C ASP A 376 -5.09 19.67 -3.95
N LEU A 377 -4.65 18.54 -4.51
CA LEU A 377 -4.79 17.22 -3.86
C LEU A 377 -3.84 17.08 -2.68
N PHE A 378 -2.63 17.64 -2.75
CA PHE A 378 -1.71 17.66 -1.62
C PHE A 378 -2.26 18.49 -0.45
N GLN A 379 -2.87 19.65 -0.73
CA GLN A 379 -3.52 20.45 0.31
C GLN A 379 -4.72 19.75 0.93
N LYS A 380 -5.47 18.94 0.16
CA LYS A 380 -6.59 18.14 0.70
C LYS A 380 -6.18 17.12 1.76
N ILE A 381 -4.91 16.73 1.83
CA ILE A 381 -4.39 15.84 2.89
C ILE A 381 -4.59 16.46 4.28
N LEU A 382 -4.58 17.79 4.38
CA LEU A 382 -4.76 18.49 5.64
C LEU A 382 -6.19 18.40 6.19
N VAL A 383 -7.19 18.10 5.36
CA VAL A 383 -8.60 18.10 5.78
C VAL A 383 -8.88 17.01 6.83
N PRO A 384 -8.55 15.71 6.58
CA PRO A 384 -8.66 14.69 7.62
C PRO A 384 -7.78 14.97 8.85
N ILE A 385 -6.60 15.56 8.66
CA ILE A 385 -5.69 15.92 9.77
C ILE A 385 -6.35 16.93 10.70
N GLN A 386 -6.90 18.01 10.15
CA GLN A 386 -7.61 19.03 10.92
C GLN A 386 -8.84 18.44 11.63
N GLN A 387 -9.54 17.50 10.97
CA GLN A 387 -10.70 16.84 11.56
C GLN A 387 -10.31 15.99 12.78
N VAL A 388 -9.26 15.18 12.71
CA VAL A 388 -8.84 14.37 13.87
C VAL A 388 -8.30 15.20 15.03
N LEU A 389 -7.63 16.33 14.75
CA LEU A 389 -7.18 17.27 15.79
C LEU A 389 -8.39 17.91 16.49
N LYS A 390 -9.39 18.34 15.72
CA LYS A 390 -10.63 18.91 16.24
C LYS A 390 -11.41 17.90 17.10
N GLU A 391 -11.59 16.67 16.62
CA GLU A 391 -12.26 15.60 17.37
C GLU A 391 -11.46 15.17 18.61
N GLY A 392 -10.13 15.18 18.50
CA GLY A 392 -9.21 14.92 19.60
C GLY A 392 -9.14 16.05 20.64
N LEU A 393 -9.71 17.22 20.35
CA LEU A 393 -9.60 18.44 21.14
C LEU A 393 -8.14 18.85 21.39
N LEU A 394 -7.29 18.72 20.37
CA LEU A 394 -5.87 19.05 20.43
C LEU A 394 -5.50 20.13 19.41
N ASP A 395 -4.59 21.01 19.80
CA ASP A 395 -3.86 21.85 18.87
C ASP A 395 -2.74 21.04 18.18
N LYS A 396 -2.34 21.49 16.98
CA LYS A 396 -1.25 20.86 16.23
C LYS A 396 0.09 20.85 16.98
N THR A 397 0.31 21.80 17.89
CA THR A 397 1.52 21.90 18.72
C THR A 397 1.58 20.85 19.84
N GLU A 398 0.46 20.24 20.18
CA GLU A 398 0.37 19.18 21.20
C GLU A 398 0.68 17.78 20.64
N ILE A 399 0.80 17.65 19.32
CA ILE A 399 1.25 16.41 18.70
C ILE A 399 2.75 16.28 18.94
N ASP A 400 3.20 15.15 19.49
CA ASP A 400 4.61 14.87 19.75
C ASP A 400 5.30 14.29 18.53
N GLU A 401 4.64 13.36 17.83
CA GLU A 401 5.21 12.63 16.70
C GLU A 401 4.19 12.51 15.56
N VAL A 402 4.64 12.77 14.32
CA VAL A 402 3.85 12.58 13.10
C VAL A 402 4.49 11.46 12.32
N VAL A 403 3.79 10.35 12.20
CA VAL A 403 4.25 9.11 11.58
C VAL A 403 3.62 8.96 10.20
N LEU A 404 4.44 8.65 9.20
CA LEU A 404 3.98 8.44 7.82
C LEU A 404 3.97 6.96 7.47
N VAL A 405 2.88 6.51 6.86
CA VAL A 405 2.66 5.14 6.39
C VAL A 405 2.19 5.19 4.94
N GLY A 406 2.53 4.18 4.16
CA GLY A 406 2.10 4.04 2.76
C GLY A 406 2.99 4.77 1.76
N GLY A 407 3.22 4.14 0.61
CA GLY A 407 4.22 4.56 -0.37
C GLY A 407 4.03 5.95 -0.95
N SER A 408 2.80 6.47 -1.03
CA SER A 408 2.56 7.83 -1.54
C SER A 408 3.13 8.91 -0.60
N THR A 409 3.36 8.61 0.69
CA THR A 409 4.03 9.54 1.62
C THR A 409 5.51 9.76 1.31
N ARG A 410 6.10 9.01 0.36
CA ARG A 410 7.46 9.25 -0.15
C ARG A 410 7.55 10.50 -1.03
N ILE A 411 6.42 11.01 -1.54
CA ILE A 411 6.38 12.23 -2.36
C ILE A 411 6.89 13.42 -1.51
N PRO A 412 7.99 14.09 -1.92
CA PRO A 412 8.61 15.15 -1.12
C PRO A 412 7.66 16.30 -0.80
N ARG A 413 6.82 16.71 -1.76
CA ARG A 413 5.85 17.79 -1.55
C ARG A 413 4.82 17.47 -0.47
N ILE A 414 4.40 16.21 -0.34
CA ILE A 414 3.47 15.78 0.71
C ILE A 414 4.12 15.92 2.09
N ARG A 415 5.38 15.49 2.25
CA ARG A 415 6.13 15.66 3.49
C ARG A 415 6.29 17.14 3.84
N GLN A 416 6.55 17.98 2.85
CA GLN A 416 6.67 19.42 3.01
C GLN A 416 5.35 20.05 3.47
N VAL A 417 4.21 19.71 2.86
CA VAL A 417 2.89 20.22 3.26
C VAL A 417 2.58 19.83 4.72
N ILE A 418 2.90 18.61 5.11
CA ILE A 418 2.72 18.13 6.50
C ILE A 418 3.67 18.89 7.45
N GLN A 419 4.94 19.07 7.06
CA GLN A 419 5.92 19.81 7.84
C GLN A 419 5.52 21.28 8.03
N GLU A 420 5.07 21.96 6.97
CA GLU A 420 4.58 23.34 7.01
C GLU A 420 3.36 23.46 7.93
N PHE A 421 2.46 22.47 7.91
CA PHE A 421 1.30 22.45 8.78
C PHE A 421 1.69 22.32 10.25
N PHE A 422 2.51 21.32 10.62
CA PHE A 422 2.89 21.06 12.01
C PHE A 422 4.04 21.92 12.55
N GLY A 423 4.83 22.56 11.68
CA GLY A 423 6.03 23.31 12.07
C GLY A 423 7.20 22.41 12.52
N LYS A 424 7.17 21.12 12.18
CA LYS A 424 8.20 20.13 12.51
C LYS A 424 8.24 19.02 11.46
N ASP A 425 9.39 18.37 11.31
CA ASP A 425 9.54 17.26 10.37
C ASP A 425 8.70 16.04 10.78
N PRO A 426 7.98 15.40 9.84
CA PRO A 426 7.40 14.09 10.09
C PRO A 426 8.51 13.05 10.26
N ASN A 427 8.27 12.05 11.10
CA ASN A 427 9.21 10.99 11.38
C ASN A 427 9.24 10.00 10.20
N THR A 428 10.40 9.88 9.56
CA THR A 428 10.65 8.96 8.43
C THR A 428 11.76 7.95 8.75
N SER A 429 11.99 7.65 10.03
CA SER A 429 13.04 6.71 10.47
C SER A 429 12.74 5.24 10.13
N VAL A 430 11.47 4.93 9.86
CA VAL A 430 11.01 3.63 9.38
C VAL A 430 10.56 3.79 7.92
N ASP A 431 10.76 2.75 7.13
CA ASP A 431 10.21 2.69 5.79
C ASP A 431 8.66 2.73 5.87
N PRO A 432 7.98 3.70 5.22
CA PRO A 432 6.52 3.83 5.29
C PRO A 432 5.73 2.61 4.83
N ASP A 433 6.28 1.83 3.89
CA ASP A 433 5.65 0.61 3.36
C ASP A 433 5.83 -0.58 4.32
N LEU A 434 6.85 -0.52 5.20
CA LEU A 434 7.17 -1.58 6.15
C LEU A 434 6.78 -1.23 7.59
N ALA A 435 6.25 -0.03 7.84
CA ALA A 435 5.95 0.46 9.17
C ALA A 435 4.98 -0.46 9.93
N VAL A 436 3.88 -0.86 9.27
CA VAL A 436 2.86 -1.72 9.89
C VAL A 436 3.47 -3.09 10.23
N VAL A 437 4.00 -3.82 9.26
CA VAL A 437 4.61 -5.15 9.50
C VAL A 437 5.73 -5.09 10.54
N THR A 438 6.50 -4.01 10.57
CA THR A 438 7.56 -3.81 11.57
C THR A 438 6.98 -3.73 12.97
N GLY A 439 5.93 -2.95 13.16
CA GLY A 439 5.22 -2.83 14.43
C GLY A 439 4.55 -4.12 14.89
N VAL A 440 3.89 -4.82 13.97
CA VAL A 440 3.26 -6.11 14.25
C VAL A 440 4.32 -7.14 14.65
N ALA A 441 5.49 -7.14 13.99
CA ALA A 441 6.60 -8.02 14.35
C ALA A 441 7.15 -7.71 15.75
N ILE A 442 7.29 -6.44 16.14
CA ILE A 442 7.65 -6.05 17.52
C ILE A 442 6.64 -6.60 18.51
N GLN A 443 5.34 -6.43 18.23
CA GLN A 443 4.27 -6.94 19.08
C GLN A 443 4.29 -8.49 19.17
N ALA A 444 4.59 -9.18 18.06
CA ALA A 444 4.80 -10.62 18.04
C ALA A 444 5.99 -11.05 18.92
N GLY A 445 7.09 -10.29 18.90
CA GLY A 445 8.21 -10.50 19.82
C GLY A 445 7.82 -10.37 21.29
N ILE A 446 7.02 -9.35 21.62
CA ILE A 446 6.50 -9.14 22.99
C ILE A 446 5.60 -10.31 23.42
N ASP A 447 4.64 -10.70 22.59
CA ASP A 447 3.71 -11.80 22.89
C ASP A 447 4.41 -13.18 22.89
N GLY A 448 5.51 -13.31 22.15
CA GLY A 448 6.40 -14.47 22.17
C GLY A 448 7.36 -14.52 23.36
N GLY A 449 7.25 -13.60 24.33
CA GLY A 449 8.11 -13.56 25.52
C GLY A 449 9.56 -13.16 25.24
N SER A 450 9.82 -12.53 24.10
CA SER A 450 11.15 -12.30 23.54
C SER A 450 11.76 -10.92 23.87
N TRP A 451 11.22 -10.21 24.87
CA TRP A 451 11.58 -8.82 25.14
C TRP A 451 11.49 -8.44 26.64
N PRO A 452 12.39 -7.58 27.16
CA PRO A 452 12.34 -7.13 28.55
C PRO A 452 11.34 -5.98 28.81
N LEU A 453 10.63 -5.42 27.82
CA LEU A 453 9.63 -4.37 28.09
C LEU A 453 8.32 -4.97 28.61
N GLN A 454 7.86 -4.46 29.75
CA GLN A 454 6.48 -4.59 30.25
C GLN A 454 5.49 -3.69 29.47
N VAL A 455 5.76 -3.43 28.20
CA VAL A 455 4.99 -2.50 27.35
C VAL A 455 4.38 -3.33 26.23
N SER A 456 3.28 -4.00 26.57
CA SER A 456 2.42 -4.64 25.59
C SER A 456 1.47 -3.58 25.05
N ALA A 457 1.34 -3.43 23.72
CA ALA A 457 0.34 -2.53 23.16
C ALA A 457 -1.05 -3.08 23.52
N LEU A 458 -1.62 -2.52 24.59
CA LEU A 458 -2.99 -2.77 24.96
C LEU A 458 -3.83 -1.71 24.26
N GLU A 459 -4.72 -2.17 23.40
CA GLU A 459 -5.71 -1.33 22.75
C GLU A 459 -6.99 -1.34 23.59
N ILE A 460 -7.52 -0.15 23.85
CA ILE A 460 -8.84 -0.01 24.48
C ILE A 460 -9.84 0.25 23.35
N PRO A 461 -10.78 -0.68 23.09
CA PRO A 461 -11.80 -0.49 22.06
C PRO A 461 -12.65 0.73 22.41
N ASN A 462 -12.67 1.73 21.53
CA ASN A 462 -13.59 2.85 21.66
C ASN A 462 -14.85 2.56 20.85
N LYS A 463 -15.93 2.15 21.54
CA LYS A 463 -17.22 1.78 20.91
C LYS A 463 -17.91 2.94 20.17
N HIS A 464 -17.48 4.17 20.42
CA HIS A 464 -18.02 5.37 19.77
C HIS A 464 -17.12 5.92 18.68
N LEU A 465 -16.01 5.25 18.38
CA LEU A 465 -15.11 5.67 17.32
C LEU A 465 -15.79 5.44 15.96
N GLN A 466 -16.04 6.51 15.22
CA GLN A 466 -16.48 6.46 13.84
C GLN A 466 -15.48 7.24 12.99
N LYS A 467 -15.04 6.63 11.89
CA LYS A 467 -14.14 7.28 10.94
C LYS A 467 -14.92 8.25 10.08
N THR A 468 -14.60 9.53 10.16
CA THR A 468 -15.17 10.56 9.29
C THR A 468 -14.47 10.52 7.94
N ASN A 469 -15.19 10.18 6.86
CA ASN A 469 -14.63 10.12 5.51
C ASN A 469 -15.04 11.34 4.67
N PHE A 470 -14.06 11.96 4.03
CA PHE A 470 -14.24 13.01 3.03
C PHE A 470 -14.22 12.42 1.61
N ASN A 471 -14.85 13.11 0.66
CA ASN A 471 -14.85 12.79 -0.76
C ASN A 471 -14.20 13.92 -1.57
#